data_AF-A0AAW5FLW2-F1
#
_entry.id   AF-A0AAW5FLW2-F1
#
_cell.length_a   1.000
_cell.length_b   1.000
_cell.length_c   1.000
_cell.angle_alpha   90.00
_cell.angle_beta   90.00
_cell.angle_gamma   90.00
#
_symmetry.space_group_name_H-M   'P 1'
#
loop_
_entity.id
_entity.type
_entity.pdbx_description
1 polymer ?
#
loop_
_entity_poly.entity_id
_entity_poly.type
_entity_poly.pdbx_seq_one_letter_code
_entity_poly.pdbx_strand_id
1 'polypeptide(L)' 'MKDLRRRLEKVRADAREFMLMSQQATDIEKRELFKRLADELAFEALELELIVKKNERANPCDQHEVVEFKPPSQRTRG' A
#
# COMPACT_ATOMS: atom_id res chain seq x y z
N MET A 1 3.06 -1.54 -11.53
CA MET A 1 2.55 -1.52 -10.14
C MET A 1 3.40 -0.72 -9.15
N LYS A 2 4.74 -0.72 -9.26
CA LYS A 2 5.63 0.03 -8.34
C LYS A 2 5.25 1.51 -8.22
N ASP A 3 4.86 2.14 -9.31
CA ASP A 3 4.48 3.57 -9.31
C ASP A 3 3.17 3.84 -8.54
N LEU A 4 2.18 2.95 -8.65
CA LEU A 4 0.92 3.08 -7.92
C LEU A 4 1.11 2.85 -6.41
N ARG A 5 1.96 1.89 -6.02
CA ARG A 5 2.31 1.67 -4.61
C ARG A 5 3.06 2.87 -4.04
N ARG A 6 4.05 3.40 -4.77
CA ARG A 6 4.79 4.61 -4.38
C ARG A 6 3.86 5.82 -4.24
N ARG A 7 2.91 5.98 -5.18
CA ARG A 7 1.89 7.04 -5.09
C ARG A 7 1.00 6.85 -3.86
N LEU A 8 0.56 5.63 -3.57
CA LEU A 8 -0.25 5.32 -2.37
C LEU A 8 0.49 5.67 -1.08
N GLU A 9 1.76 5.31 -0.98
CA GLU A 9 2.61 5.66 0.18
C GLU A 9 2.73 7.17 0.34
N LYS A 10 2.95 7.89 -0.76
CA LYS A 10 3.02 9.35 -0.76
C LYS A 10 1.71 9.98 -0.27
N VAL A 11 0.57 9.62 -0.86
CA VAL A 11 -0.74 10.19 -0.48
C VAL A 11 -1.04 9.93 1.00
N ARG A 12 -0.69 8.75 1.52
CA ARG A 12 -0.82 8.45 2.96
C ARG A 12 0.12 9.27 3.83
N ALA A 13 1.33 9.57 3.36
CA ALA A 13 2.26 10.44 4.08
C ALA A 13 1.73 11.88 4.12
N ASP A 14 1.32 12.41 2.98
CA ASP A 14 0.77 13.76 2.85
C ASP A 14 -0.49 13.93 3.73
N ALA A 15 -1.39 12.94 3.76
CA ALA A 15 -2.57 12.95 4.64
C ALA A 15 -2.19 13.04 6.14
N ARG A 16 -1.17 12.28 6.57
CA ARG A 16 -0.68 12.33 7.95
C ARG A 16 -0.01 13.66 8.28
N GLU A 17 0.73 14.22 7.33
CA GLU A 17 1.37 15.53 7.49
C GLU A 17 0.34 16.63 7.67
N PHE A 18 -0.69 16.69 6.82
CA PHE A 18 -1.76 17.69 6.98
C PHE A 18 -2.57 17.49 8.26
N MET A 19 -2.79 16.25 8.69
CA MET A 19 -3.43 15.99 9.99
C MET A 19 -2.58 16.53 11.15
N LEU A 20 -1.26 16.36 11.09
CA LEU A 20 -0.32 16.93 12.07
C LEU A 20 -0.33 18.46 12.04
N MET A 21 -0.29 19.07 10.85
CA MET A 21 -0.38 20.53 10.69
C MET A 21 -1.69 21.08 11.27
N SER A 22 -2.81 20.38 11.08
CA SER A 22 -4.10 20.74 11.67
C SER A 22 -4.03 20.76 13.21
N GLN A 23 -3.40 19.74 13.81
CA GLN A 23 -3.26 19.64 15.27
C GLN A 23 -2.35 20.74 15.85
N GLN A 24 -1.35 21.19 15.08
CA GLN A 24 -0.40 22.22 15.50
C GLN A 24 -0.87 23.65 15.20
N ALA A 25 -1.85 23.81 14.31
CA ALA A 25 -2.34 25.12 13.91
C ALA A 25 -3.09 25.82 15.06
N THR A 26 -2.64 27.02 15.41
CA THR A 26 -3.31 27.89 16.40
C THR A 26 -4.50 28.65 15.80
N ASP A 27 -4.45 28.92 14.50
CA ASP A 27 -5.51 29.57 13.74
C ASP A 27 -6.62 28.55 13.41
N ILE A 28 -7.87 28.93 13.70
CA ILE A 28 -9.03 28.04 13.56
C ILE A 28 -9.29 27.68 12.09
N GLU A 29 -9.22 28.67 11.19
CA GLU A 29 -9.49 28.47 9.77
C GLU A 29 -8.43 27.58 9.13
N LYS A 30 -7.15 27.82 9.45
CA LYS A 30 -6.05 26.96 8.97
C LYS A 30 -6.16 25.54 9.49
N ARG A 31 -6.51 25.36 10.76
CA ARG A 31 -6.73 24.05 11.37
C ARG A 31 -7.82 23.28 10.64
N GLU A 32 -8.96 23.92 10.37
CA GLU A 32 -10.05 23.29 9.61
C GLU A 32 -9.65 22.96 8.18
N LEU A 33 -8.94 23.87 7.50
CA LEU A 33 -8.48 23.64 6.13
C LEU A 33 -7.55 22.43 6.04
N PHE A 34 -6.54 22.35 6.91
CA PHE A 34 -5.63 21.22 6.94
C PHE A 34 -6.33 19.91 7.30
N LYS A 35 -7.31 19.96 8.21
CA LYS A 35 -8.12 18.78 8.55
C LYS A 35 -8.89 18.27 7.34
N ARG A 36 -9.63 19.14 6.65
CA ARG A 36 -10.39 18.78 5.45
C ARG A 36 -9.47 18.20 4.38
N LEU A 37 -8.31 18.81 4.15
CA LEU A 37 -7.34 18.29 3.18
C LEU A 37 -6.78 16.92 3.56
N ALA A 38 -6.48 16.69 4.84
CA ALA A 38 -6.05 15.39 5.34
C ALA A 38 -7.13 14.32 5.15
N ASP A 39 -8.40 14.66 5.41
CA ASP A 39 -9.53 13.76 5.22
C ASP A 39 -9.69 13.40 3.72
N GLU A 40 -9.67 14.38 2.81
CA GLU A 40 -9.74 14.15 1.36
C GLU A 40 -8.60 13.23 0.86
N LEU A 41 -7.37 13.47 1.29
CA LEU A 41 -6.22 12.63 0.92
C LEU A 41 -6.33 11.22 1.52
N ALA A 42 -6.90 11.09 2.72
CA ALA A 42 -7.16 9.77 3.31
C ALA A 42 -8.20 8.99 2.48
N PHE A 43 -9.24 9.66 1.97
CA PHE A 43 -10.18 9.04 1.04
C PHE A 43 -9.51 8.63 -0.27
N GLU A 44 -8.71 9.50 -0.91
CA GLU A 44 -7.97 9.15 -2.14
C GLU A 44 -7.05 7.93 -1.91
N ALA A 45 -6.39 7.86 -0.74
CA ALA A 45 -5.55 6.72 -0.39
C ALA A 45 -6.35 5.41 -0.29
N LEU A 46 -7.56 5.43 0.25
CA LEU A 46 -8.42 4.24 0.33
C LEU A 46 -8.84 3.76 -1.07
N GLU A 47 -9.22 4.68 -1.96
CA GLU A 47 -9.56 4.35 -3.34
C GLU A 47 -8.37 3.78 -4.10
N LEU A 48 -7.20 4.40 -3.95
CA LEU A 48 -5.97 3.94 -4.60
C LEU A 48 -5.52 2.58 -4.06
N GLU A 49 -5.69 2.30 -2.77
CA GLU A 49 -5.44 0.98 -2.19
C GLU A 49 -6.33 -0.10 -2.83
N LEU A 50 -7.61 0.19 -3.09
CA LEU A 50 -8.49 -0.74 -3.78
C LEU A 50 -8.01 -1.02 -5.21
N ILE A 51 -7.53 0.01 -5.92
CA ILE A 51 -6.96 -0.15 -7.27
C ILE A 51 -5.69 -0.99 -7.22
N VAL A 52 -4.79 -0.73 -6.28
CA VAL A 52 -3.56 -1.51 -6.10
C VAL A 52 -3.89 -2.98 -5.83
N LYS A 53 -4.81 -3.26 -4.88
CA LYS A 53 -5.24 -4.64 -4.57
C LYS A 53 -5.89 -5.36 -5.75
N LYS A 54 -6.75 -4.67 -6.51
CA LYS A 54 -7.37 -5.24 -7.72
C LYS A 54 -6.33 -5.61 -8.76
N ASN A 55 -5.36 -4.72 -9.00
CA ASN A 55 -4.30 -4.98 -9.97
C ASN A 55 -3.34 -6.08 -9.50
N GLU A 56 -3.04 -6.19 -8.21
CA GLU A 56 -2.24 -7.29 -7.67
C GLU A 56 -2.93 -8.64 -7.90
N ARG A 57 -4.25 -8.72 -7.66
CA ARG A 57 -5.03 -9.94 -7.93
C ARG A 57 -5.13 -10.27 -9.42
N ALA A 58 -5.16 -9.26 -10.29
CA ALA A 58 -5.16 -9.43 -11.75
C ALA A 58 -3.80 -9.85 -12.33
N ASN A 59 -2.71 -9.73 -11.56
CA ASN A 59 -1.37 -10.20 -11.93
C ASN A 59 -0.97 -11.40 -11.06
N PRO A 60 -1.52 -12.62 -11.28
CA PRO A 60 -1.12 -13.80 -10.53
C PRO A 60 0.24 -14.39 -10.97
N CYS A 61 0.99 -13.75 -11.88
CA CYS A 61 2.07 -14.42 -12.61
C CYS A 61 3.47 -14.39 -11.97
N ASP A 62 3.66 -13.72 -10.83
CA ASP A 62 4.98 -13.71 -10.19
C ASP A 62 4.97 -14.55 -8.91
N GLN A 63 5.66 -15.70 -8.98
CA GLN A 63 6.32 -16.44 -7.89
C GLN A 63 5.59 -17.63 -7.24
N HIS A 64 5.06 -18.56 -8.04
CA HIS A 64 5.10 -19.97 -7.63
C HIS A 64 6.16 -20.68 -8.47
N GLU A 65 7.42 -20.62 -8.04
CA GLU A 65 8.44 -21.51 -8.59
C GLU A 65 8.10 -22.92 -8.09
N VAL A 66 7.46 -23.71 -8.96
CA VAL A 66 7.17 -25.12 -8.71
C VAL A 66 8.49 -25.86 -8.74
N VAL A 67 9.13 -25.99 -7.58
CA VAL A 67 10.34 -26.81 -7.46
C VAL A 67 9.92 -28.26 -7.63
N GLU A 68 10.35 -28.87 -8.74
CA GLU A 68 10.08 -30.26 -9.09
C GLU A 68 10.61 -31.17 -7.96
N PHE A 69 9.70 -31.86 -7.27
CA PHE A 69 10.07 -32.77 -6.19
C PHE A 69 10.74 -34.01 -6.79
N LYS A 70 12.07 -34.11 -6.68
CA LYS A 70 12.81 -35.33 -7.00
C LYS A 70 12.81 -36.26 -5.78
N PRO A 71 12.13 -37.42 -5.85
CA PRO A 71 12.15 -38.38 -4.75
C PRO A 71 13.58 -38.91 -4.55
N PRO A 72 14.03 -39.10 -3.30
CA PRO A 72 15.35 -39.65 -3.04
C PRO A 72 15.41 -41.08 -3.58
N SER A 73 16.34 -41.31 -4.50
CA SER A 73 16.67 -42.63 -5.04
C SER A 73 16.90 -43.61 -3.89
N GLN A 74 16.14 -44.70 -3.90
CA GLN A 74 16.23 -45.77 -2.92
C GLN A 74 17.68 -46.23 -2.84
N ARG A 75 18.34 -45.95 -1.72
CA ARG A 75 19.64 -46.55 -1.39
C ARG A 75 19.41 -48.05 -1.26
N THR A 76 19.88 -48.80 -2.26
CA THR A 76 20.07 -50.25 -2.17
C THR A 76 20.91 -50.52 -0.92
N ARG A 77 20.31 -51.19 0.06
CA ARG A 77 21.02 -51.79 1.20
C ARG A 77 21.11 -53.28 0.94
N GLY A 78 22.35 -53.78 0.92
CA GLY A 78 22.74 -55.15 1.28
C GLY A 78 22.30 -56.24 0.33
#